data_AF-A0A5S3WW27-F1
#
_entry.id   AF-A0A5S3WW27-F1
#
_cell.length_a   1.000
_cell.length_b   1.000
_cell.length_c   1.000
_cell.angle_alpha   90.00
_cell.angle_beta   90.00
_cell.angle_gamma   90.00
#
_symmetry.space_group_name_H-M   'P 1'
#
loop_
_entity.id
_entity.type
_entity.pdbx_description
1 polymer ?
#
loop_
_entity_poly.entity_id
_entity_poly.type
_entity_poly.pdbx_seq_one_letter_code
_entity_poly.pdbx_strand_id
1 'polypeptide(L)'
;MDYDEIVKDYLKVAQELYGPMVNAWNYSGIEFNNMRPHLRYFSDTGNLVVSLNQKARNDNVQFHFQLSHEICHMLYPTMDIVTNINKPTTVLNEGLSTYFSLFAIENLCNVQEVISNLKEYSNNYYHAFLLVAQLHQIDQGAVKKLRSIKPMLNELKEEDFEHAGLKIPKELVKKLLTVFK
;
A
#
# COMPACT_ATOMS: atom_id res chain seq x y z
N MET A 1 13.95 -0.15 19.57
CA MET A 1 12.80 0.27 18.74
C MET A 1 11.74 -0.79 18.92
N ASP A 2 10.57 -0.41 19.42
CA ASP A 2 9.44 -1.32 19.49
C ASP A 2 8.76 -1.33 18.11
N TYR A 3 8.98 -2.40 17.36
CA TYR A 3 8.43 -2.52 16.01
C TYR A 3 6.91 -2.67 16.02
N ASP A 4 6.35 -3.29 17.05
CA ASP A 4 4.91 -3.53 17.15
C ASP A 4 4.16 -2.22 17.44
N GLU A 5 4.76 -1.32 18.21
CA GLU A 5 4.22 0.03 18.42
C GLU A 5 4.15 0.82 17.10
N ILE A 6 5.25 0.84 16.33
CA ILE A 6 5.30 1.54 15.04
C ILE A 6 4.29 0.95 14.04
N VAL A 7 4.16 -0.38 14.01
CA VAL A 7 3.16 -1.07 13.17
C VAL A 7 1.74 -0.65 13.56
N LYS A 8 1.42 -0.61 14.86
CA LYS A 8 0.10 -0.18 15.34
C LYS A 8 -0.20 1.26 14.94
N ASP A 9 0.77 2.15 15.07
CA ASP A 9 0.61 3.55 14.69
C ASP A 9 0.36 3.70 13.19
N TYR A 10 1.18 3.07 12.35
CA TYR A 10 0.95 3.12 10.91
C TYR A 10 -0.33 2.44 10.47
N LEU A 11 -0.70 1.31 11.08
CA LEU A 11 -1.95 0.63 10.77
C LEU A 11 -3.16 1.48 11.15
N LYS A 12 -3.09 2.20 12.28
CA LYS A 12 -4.12 3.16 12.68
C LYS A 12 -4.26 4.27 11.64
N VAL A 13 -3.16 4.93 11.28
CA VAL A 13 -3.19 6.04 10.30
C VAL A 13 -3.63 5.54 8.92
N ALA A 14 -3.13 4.41 8.45
CA ALA A 14 -3.52 3.83 7.16
C ALA A 14 -5.03 3.52 7.13
N GLN A 15 -5.60 2.97 8.22
CA GLN A 15 -7.04 2.74 8.29
C GLN A 15 -7.85 4.05 8.37
N GLU A 16 -7.32 5.05 9.07
CA GLU A 16 -7.90 6.40 9.09
C GLU A 16 -7.83 7.09 7.73
N LEU A 17 -6.89 6.76 6.85
CA LEU A 17 -6.80 7.35 5.51
C LEU A 17 -7.58 6.54 4.47
N TYR A 18 -7.48 5.22 4.50
CA TYR A 18 -7.92 4.35 3.43
C TYR A 18 -9.10 3.45 3.81
N GLY A 19 -9.53 3.43 5.07
CA GLY A 19 -10.61 2.58 5.55
C GLY A 19 -10.11 1.30 6.24
N PRO A 20 -11.02 0.56 6.91
CA PRO A 20 -10.66 -0.54 7.80
C PRO A 20 -9.92 -1.67 7.10
N MET A 21 -9.05 -2.38 7.81
CA MET A 21 -8.39 -3.57 7.29
C MET A 21 -9.39 -4.69 7.00
N VAL A 22 -9.18 -5.43 5.91
CA VAL A 22 -9.88 -6.69 5.67
C VAL A 22 -9.23 -7.76 6.54
N ASN A 23 -9.87 -8.10 7.66
CA ASN A 23 -9.35 -8.98 8.72
C ASN A 23 -9.35 -10.47 8.33
N ALA A 24 -8.65 -10.83 7.25
CA ALA A 24 -8.47 -12.21 6.83
C ALA A 24 -7.20 -12.86 7.40
N TRP A 25 -6.25 -12.06 7.88
CA TRP A 25 -4.92 -12.52 8.32
C TRP A 25 -4.53 -11.90 9.66
N ASN A 26 -3.83 -12.66 10.49
CA ASN A 26 -3.27 -12.19 11.75
C ASN A 26 -1.81 -11.75 11.58
N TYR A 27 -1.51 -10.52 11.98
CA TYR A 27 -0.13 -10.02 12.00
C TYR A 27 0.70 -10.75 13.07
N SER A 28 1.89 -11.24 12.68
CA SER A 28 2.78 -12.04 13.55
C SER A 28 4.17 -11.45 13.76
N GLY A 29 4.45 -10.25 13.24
CA GLY A 29 5.74 -9.56 13.47
C GLY A 29 6.41 -9.04 12.21
N ILE A 30 7.65 -8.56 12.39
CA ILE A 30 8.55 -8.12 11.31
C ILE A 30 9.72 -9.10 11.19
N GLU A 31 10.08 -9.48 9.97
CA GLU A 31 11.34 -10.16 9.67
C GLU A 31 12.22 -9.32 8.71
N PHE A 32 13.52 -9.60 8.71
CA PHE A 32 14.48 -8.96 7.80
C PHE A 32 15.20 -10.04 6.98
N ASN A 33 15.28 -9.85 5.66
CA ASN A 33 16.00 -10.75 4.76
C ASN A 33 16.57 -10.01 3.54
N ASN A 34 17.23 -10.72 2.63
CA ASN A 34 17.88 -10.09 1.47
C ASN A 34 16.94 -9.86 0.26
N MET A 35 15.64 -10.10 0.41
CA MET A 35 14.65 -9.90 -0.65
C MET A 35 14.10 -8.46 -0.67
N ARG A 36 13.29 -8.14 -1.69
CA ARG A 36 12.49 -6.91 -1.67
C ARG A 36 11.45 -7.00 -0.54
N PRO A 37 10.99 -5.86 -0.01
CA PRO A 37 9.87 -5.83 0.93
C PRO A 37 8.67 -6.59 0.38
N HIS A 38 8.03 -7.38 1.24
CA HIS A 38 6.81 -8.10 0.91
C HIS A 38 6.09 -8.58 2.17
N LEU A 39 4.80 -8.86 2.04
CA LEU A 39 4.06 -9.66 3.00
C LEU A 39 4.31 -11.15 2.74
N ARG A 40 4.68 -11.87 3.80
CA ARG A 40 4.82 -13.32 3.78
C ARG A 40 3.62 -13.95 4.48
N TYR A 41 2.90 -14.79 3.75
CA TYR A 41 1.66 -15.43 4.21
C TYR A 41 1.90 -16.87 4.64
N PHE A 42 1.33 -17.26 5.79
CA PHE A 42 1.36 -18.60 6.36
C PHE A 42 -0.08 -19.11 6.46
N SER A 43 -0.59 -19.66 5.36
CA SER A 43 -2.01 -20.05 5.24
C SER A 43 -2.44 -21.16 6.18
N ASP A 44 -1.51 -22.01 6.61
CA ASP A 44 -1.71 -23.06 7.62
C ASP A 44 -2.07 -22.51 9.01
N THR A 45 -1.57 -21.32 9.34
CA THR A 45 -1.80 -20.66 10.63
C THR A 45 -2.66 -19.40 10.54
N GLY A 46 -3.03 -18.97 9.31
CA GLY A 46 -3.75 -17.72 9.06
C GLY A 46 -2.95 -16.48 9.45
N ASN A 47 -1.61 -16.59 9.47
CA ASN A 47 -0.71 -15.54 9.89
C ASN A 47 -0.04 -14.86 8.70
N LEU A 48 0.34 -13.61 8.87
CA LEU A 48 1.26 -12.91 7.99
C LEU A 48 2.40 -12.27 8.77
N VAL A 49 3.54 -12.11 8.11
CA VAL A 49 4.71 -11.39 8.61
C VAL A 49 5.08 -10.32 7.59
N VAL A 50 5.44 -9.13 8.09
CA VAL A 50 6.01 -8.07 7.25
C VAL A 50 7.50 -8.37 7.07
N SER A 51 7.91 -8.72 5.85
CA SER A 51 9.31 -8.99 5.53
C SER A 51 9.95 -7.76 4.90
N LEU A 52 10.94 -7.17 5.57
CA LEU A 52 11.69 -6.00 5.10
C LEU A 52 13.07 -6.40 4.57
N ASN A 53 13.68 -5.52 3.77
CA ASN A 53 15.05 -5.74 3.31
C ASN A 53 16.03 -5.55 4.48
N GLN A 54 17.07 -6.40 4.54
CA GLN A 54 18.10 -6.39 5.57
C GLN A 54 18.79 -5.03 5.71
N LYS A 55 18.92 -4.27 4.61
CA LYS A 55 19.52 -2.93 4.63
C LYS A 55 18.69 -1.92 5.43
N ALA A 56 17.37 -2.11 5.51
CA ALA A 56 16.47 -1.24 6.26
C ALA A 56 16.71 -1.34 7.78
N ARG A 57 17.30 -2.45 8.27
CA ARG A 57 17.50 -2.67 9.71
C ARG A 57 18.28 -1.56 10.42
N ASN A 58 19.20 -0.90 9.70
CA ASN A 58 20.06 0.15 10.23
C ASN A 58 19.90 1.49 9.48
N ASP A 59 18.86 1.61 8.64
CA ASP A 59 18.57 2.82 7.87
C ASP A 59 17.13 3.22 8.20
N ASN A 60 16.99 4.27 9.02
CA ASN A 60 15.70 4.68 9.55
C ASN A 60 14.72 5.11 8.44
N VAL A 61 15.23 5.77 7.39
CA VAL A 61 14.40 6.21 6.26
C VAL A 61 13.92 4.99 5.48
N GLN A 62 14.81 4.05 5.15
CA GLN A 62 14.40 2.81 4.47
C GLN A 62 13.48 1.95 5.33
N PHE A 63 13.70 1.88 6.64
CA PHE A 63 12.82 1.15 7.56
C PHE A 63 11.40 1.69 7.51
N HIS A 64 11.21 2.98 7.77
CA HIS A 64 9.89 3.58 7.79
C HIS A 64 9.22 3.58 6.41
N PHE A 65 9.98 3.80 5.33
CA PHE A 65 9.47 3.72 3.96
C PHE A 65 8.97 2.30 3.63
N GLN A 66 9.79 1.27 3.85
CA GLN A 66 9.41 -0.12 3.51
C GLN A 66 8.30 -0.64 4.43
N LEU A 67 8.36 -0.34 5.74
CA LEU A 67 7.36 -0.80 6.68
C LEU A 67 5.98 -0.22 6.34
N SER A 68 5.88 1.10 6.21
CA SER A 68 4.59 1.74 5.90
C SER A 68 4.01 1.27 4.56
N HIS A 69 4.85 0.97 3.56
CA HIS A 69 4.44 0.34 2.31
C HIS A 69 3.72 -0.99 2.54
N GLU A 70 4.36 -1.91 3.28
CA GLU A 70 3.80 -3.24 3.54
C GLU A 70 2.57 -3.18 4.47
N ILE A 71 2.53 -2.23 5.41
CA ILE A 71 1.34 -1.98 6.22
C ILE A 71 0.15 -1.62 5.33
N CYS A 72 0.33 -0.82 4.28
CA CYS A 72 -0.76 -0.53 3.36
C CYS A 72 -1.30 -1.80 2.67
N HIS A 73 -0.42 -2.71 2.25
CA HIS A 73 -0.85 -3.98 1.68
C HIS A 73 -1.63 -4.86 2.67
N MET A 74 -1.36 -4.75 3.98
CA MET A 74 -2.13 -5.49 5.00
C MET A 74 -3.61 -5.10 5.05
N LEU A 75 -3.97 -3.87 4.65
CA LEU A 75 -5.38 -3.43 4.65
C LEU A 75 -6.22 -4.20 3.62
N TYR A 76 -5.60 -4.69 2.54
CA TYR A 76 -6.23 -5.34 1.40
C TYR A 76 -5.31 -6.43 0.81
N PRO A 77 -5.05 -7.51 1.57
CA PRO A 77 -4.03 -8.52 1.25
C PRO A 77 -4.28 -9.20 -0.09
N THR A 78 -3.23 -9.42 -0.88
CA THR A 78 -3.35 -10.01 -2.22
C THR A 78 -3.55 -11.53 -2.19
N MET A 79 -3.16 -12.18 -1.09
CA MET A 79 -3.35 -13.61 -0.87
C MET A 79 -4.73 -13.89 -0.28
N ASP A 80 -5.51 -14.70 -0.98
CA ASP A 80 -6.75 -15.25 -0.45
C ASP A 80 -6.46 -16.44 0.48
N ILE A 81 -6.91 -16.37 1.74
CA ILE A 81 -6.61 -17.37 2.77
C ILE A 81 -7.25 -18.73 2.49
N VAL A 82 -8.39 -18.78 1.78
CA VAL A 82 -9.16 -20.01 1.53
C VAL A 82 -8.60 -20.76 0.32
N THR A 83 -8.34 -20.04 -0.77
CA THR A 83 -7.89 -20.60 -2.05
C THR A 83 -6.38 -20.64 -2.16
N ASN A 84 -5.65 -19.91 -1.32
CA ASN A 84 -4.19 -19.73 -1.37
C ASN A 84 -3.71 -19.20 -2.74
N ILE A 85 -4.56 -18.43 -3.43
CA ILE A 85 -4.26 -17.79 -4.70
C ILE A 85 -3.84 -16.34 -4.45
N ASN A 86 -2.68 -15.97 -4.99
CA ASN A 86 -2.19 -14.60 -4.96
C ASN A 86 -2.75 -13.81 -6.16
N LYS A 87 -3.46 -12.72 -5.89
CA LYS A 87 -3.99 -11.82 -6.92
C LYS A 87 -2.93 -10.77 -7.31
N PRO A 88 -2.84 -10.38 -8.59
CA PRO A 88 -1.94 -9.31 -9.00
C PRO A 88 -2.32 -7.99 -8.32
N THR A 89 -1.32 -7.17 -7.98
CA THR A 89 -1.54 -5.81 -7.48
C THR A 89 -1.89 -4.86 -8.63
N THR A 90 -2.75 -3.89 -8.36
CA THR A 90 -3.08 -2.82 -9.31
C THR A 90 -2.17 -1.61 -9.10
N VAL A 91 -2.10 -0.74 -10.10
CA VAL A 91 -1.41 0.56 -10.00
C VAL A 91 -1.95 1.40 -8.82
N LEU A 92 -3.25 1.34 -8.55
CA LEU A 92 -3.86 2.00 -7.39
C LEU A 92 -3.29 1.47 -6.07
N ASN A 93 -3.15 0.15 -5.93
CA ASN A 93 -2.64 -0.49 -4.72
C ASN A 93 -1.20 -0.03 -4.42
N GLU A 94 -0.30 -0.21 -5.38
CA GLU A 94 1.11 0.15 -5.25
C GLU A 94 1.30 1.66 -5.12
N GLY A 95 0.49 2.46 -5.82
CA GLY A 95 0.49 3.90 -5.72
C GLY A 95 0.11 4.41 -4.34
N LEU A 96 -0.90 3.79 -3.70
CA LEU A 96 -1.33 4.15 -2.34
C LEU A 96 -0.29 3.76 -1.30
N SER A 97 0.29 2.56 -1.42
CA SER A 97 1.38 2.11 -0.57
C SER A 97 2.59 3.04 -0.70
N THR A 98 2.97 3.43 -1.91
CA THR A 98 4.07 4.38 -2.17
C THR A 98 3.77 5.78 -1.65
N TYR A 99 2.56 6.29 -1.86
CA TYR A 99 2.12 7.59 -1.35
C TYR A 99 2.21 7.62 0.18
N PHE A 100 1.71 6.58 0.85
CA PHE A 100 1.79 6.47 2.30
C PHE A 100 3.23 6.32 2.80
N SER A 101 4.10 5.66 2.03
CA SER A 101 5.52 5.54 2.35
C SER A 101 6.23 6.90 2.38
N LEU A 102 5.91 7.78 1.42
CA LEU A 102 6.46 9.14 1.38
C LEU A 102 5.95 10.00 2.53
N PHE A 103 4.66 9.87 2.88
CA PHE A 103 4.09 10.51 4.07
C PHE A 103 4.79 10.04 5.36
N ALA A 104 5.02 8.73 5.51
CA ALA A 104 5.62 8.13 6.69
C ALA A 104 7.05 8.63 7.00
N ILE A 105 7.79 9.09 5.99
CA ILE A 105 9.17 9.56 6.12
C ILE A 105 9.33 11.08 6.02
N GLU A 106 8.22 11.83 5.94
CA GLU A 106 8.26 13.28 5.68
C GLU A 106 9.07 14.07 6.71
N ASN A 107 9.07 13.60 7.96
CA ASN A 107 9.79 14.21 9.07
C ASN A 107 11.19 13.62 9.29
N LEU A 108 11.61 12.66 8.45
CA LEU A 108 12.89 11.95 8.61
C LEU A 108 13.94 12.37 7.58
N CYS A 109 13.53 12.86 6.41
CA CYS A 109 14.44 13.24 5.34
C CYS A 109 13.82 14.23 4.35
N ASN A 110 14.62 14.71 3.40
CA ASN A 110 14.12 15.46 2.26
C ASN A 110 13.36 14.53 1.29
N VAL A 111 12.03 14.52 1.37
CA VAL A 111 11.16 13.67 0.54
C VAL A 111 11.38 13.89 -0.96
N GLN A 112 11.79 15.09 -1.39
CA GLN A 112 12.02 15.36 -2.81
C GLN A 112 13.21 14.60 -3.40
N GLU A 113 14.22 14.29 -2.59
CA GLU A 113 15.32 13.42 -3.00
C GLU A 113 14.81 11.98 -3.17
N VAL A 114 13.95 11.50 -2.28
CA VAL A 114 13.33 10.17 -2.40
C VAL A 114 12.43 10.07 -3.62
N ILE A 115 11.62 11.10 -3.91
CA ILE A 115 10.80 11.17 -5.12
C ILE A 115 11.68 11.17 -6.39
N SER A 116 12.79 11.91 -6.36
CA SER A 116 13.75 11.93 -7.48
C SER A 116 14.36 10.55 -7.70
N ASN A 117 14.76 9.86 -6.62
CA ASN A 117 15.27 8.49 -6.68
C ASN A 117 14.21 7.50 -7.20
N LEU A 118 12.94 7.64 -6.80
CA LEU A 118 11.85 6.82 -7.34
C LEU A 118 11.71 7.03 -8.84
N LYS A 119 11.77 8.26 -9.33
CA LYS A 119 11.71 8.57 -10.76
C LYS A 119 12.87 7.96 -11.54
N GLU A 120 14.08 7.99 -10.99
CA GLU A 120 15.30 7.51 -11.66
C GLU A 120 15.41 5.98 -11.64
N TYR A 121 15.16 5.35 -10.50
CA TYR A 121 15.47 3.93 -10.28
C TYR A 121 14.24 3.03 -10.14
N SER A 122 13.04 3.60 -10.02
CA SER A 122 11.80 2.86 -9.74
C SER A 122 10.58 3.52 -10.39
N ASN A 123 10.74 3.87 -11.68
CA ASN A 123 9.81 4.74 -12.40
C ASN A 123 8.35 4.24 -12.40
N ASN A 124 8.11 2.93 -12.31
CA ASN A 124 6.75 2.38 -12.21
C ASN A 124 6.07 2.78 -10.89
N TYR A 125 6.78 2.73 -9.76
CA TYR A 125 6.30 3.22 -8.47
C TYR A 125 6.07 4.74 -8.50
N TYR A 126 6.99 5.49 -9.11
CA TYR A 126 6.84 6.94 -9.30
C TYR A 126 5.56 7.28 -10.09
N HIS A 127 5.29 6.58 -11.19
CA HIS A 127 4.06 6.79 -11.97
C HIS A 127 2.80 6.40 -11.19
N ALA A 128 2.82 5.29 -10.46
CA ALA A 128 1.69 4.89 -9.62
C ALA A 128 1.39 5.93 -8.52
N PHE A 129 2.43 6.41 -7.84
CA PHE A 129 2.35 7.52 -6.90
C PHE A 129 1.71 8.77 -7.52
N LEU A 130 2.13 9.18 -8.71
CA LEU A 130 1.56 10.37 -9.37
C LEU A 130 0.07 10.21 -9.70
N LEU A 131 -0.35 9.02 -10.13
CA LEU A 131 -1.76 8.75 -10.43
C LEU A 131 -2.62 8.79 -9.16
N VAL A 132 -2.11 8.26 -8.05
CA VAL A 132 -2.77 8.34 -6.74
C VAL A 132 -2.79 9.77 -6.20
N ALA A 133 -1.71 10.54 -6.39
CA ALA A 133 -1.69 11.95 -6.04
C ALA A 133 -2.76 12.73 -6.83
N GLN A 134 -2.95 12.45 -8.12
CA GLN A 134 -4.03 13.02 -8.93
C GLN A 134 -5.42 12.59 -8.40
N LEU A 135 -5.59 11.33 -8.02
CA LEU A 135 -6.84 10.85 -7.41
C LEU A 135 -7.18 11.65 -6.14
N HIS A 136 -6.21 11.82 -5.24
CA HIS A 136 -6.39 12.59 -3.99
C HIS A 136 -6.64 14.08 -4.24
N GLN A 137 -5.99 14.67 -5.26
CA GLN A 137 -6.28 16.05 -5.66
C GLN A 137 -7.74 16.26 -6.08
N ILE A 138 -8.35 15.27 -6.73
CA ILE A 138 -9.75 15.32 -7.13
C ILE A 138 -10.66 15.06 -5.93
N ASP A 139 -10.36 14.04 -5.13
CA ASP A 139 -11.13 13.68 -3.94
C ASP A 139 -10.24 12.99 -2.90
N GLN A 140 -9.97 13.70 -1.80
CA GLN A 140 -9.15 13.19 -0.68
C GLN A 140 -9.77 11.95 -0.03
N GLY A 141 -11.09 11.80 -0.07
CA GLY A 141 -11.83 10.65 0.46
C GLY A 141 -12.05 9.52 -0.53
N ALA A 142 -11.51 9.60 -1.75
CA ALA A 142 -11.80 8.65 -2.84
C ALA A 142 -11.57 7.18 -2.43
N VAL A 143 -10.45 6.90 -1.78
CA VAL A 143 -10.07 5.53 -1.41
C VAL A 143 -11.04 4.92 -0.42
N LYS A 144 -11.45 5.67 0.61
CA LYS A 144 -12.48 5.20 1.56
C LYS A 144 -13.82 4.95 0.88
N LYS A 145 -14.24 5.85 -0.02
CA LYS A 145 -15.49 5.70 -0.77
C LYS A 145 -15.44 4.44 -1.63
N LEU A 146 -14.37 4.21 -2.38
CA LEU A 146 -14.17 2.99 -3.15
C LEU A 146 -14.19 1.74 -2.27
N ARG A 147 -13.48 1.76 -1.14
CA ARG A 147 -13.42 0.62 -0.22
C ARG A 147 -14.72 0.35 0.53
N SER A 148 -15.63 1.34 0.59
CA SER A 148 -17.00 1.13 1.07
C SER A 148 -17.89 0.41 0.05
N ILE A 149 -17.60 0.53 -1.25
CA ILE A 149 -18.24 -0.25 -2.31
C ILE A 149 -17.61 -1.64 -2.41
N LYS A 150 -16.28 -1.70 -2.42
CA LYS A 150 -15.51 -2.94 -2.52
C LYS A 150 -14.25 -2.89 -1.66
N PRO A 151 -14.19 -3.66 -0.55
CA PRO A 151 -13.09 -3.55 0.42
C PRO A 151 -11.69 -3.82 -0.15
N MET A 152 -11.60 -4.72 -1.13
CA MET A 152 -10.35 -5.16 -1.77
C MET A 152 -10.02 -4.29 -2.98
N LEU A 153 -8.95 -3.49 -2.90
CA LEU A 153 -8.55 -2.58 -3.98
C LEU A 153 -8.25 -3.30 -5.31
N ASN A 154 -7.64 -4.48 -5.25
CA ASN A 154 -7.27 -5.24 -6.45
C ASN A 154 -8.47 -5.84 -7.20
N GLU A 155 -9.67 -5.72 -6.62
CA GLU A 155 -10.89 -6.23 -7.23
C GLU A 155 -11.79 -5.12 -7.77
N LEU A 156 -11.38 -3.85 -7.61
CA LEU A 156 -12.13 -2.70 -8.10
C LEU A 156 -12.25 -2.74 -9.62
N LYS A 157 -13.39 -2.24 -10.10
CA LYS A 157 -13.72 -2.05 -11.50
C LYS A 157 -14.10 -0.59 -11.75
N GLU A 158 -14.19 -0.22 -13.02
CA GLU A 158 -14.60 1.14 -13.41
C GLU A 158 -15.97 1.53 -12.81
N GLU A 159 -16.93 0.60 -12.80
CA GLU A 159 -18.26 0.79 -12.21
C GLU A 159 -18.24 1.13 -10.71
N ASP A 160 -17.24 0.66 -9.97
CA ASP A 160 -17.13 0.94 -8.53
C ASP A 160 -16.83 2.42 -8.25
N PHE A 161 -16.14 3.12 -9.17
CA PHE A 161 -15.91 4.56 -9.06
C PHE A 161 -17.20 5.35 -9.26
N GLU A 162 -18.03 4.93 -10.20
CA GLU A 162 -19.34 5.53 -10.46
C GLU A 162 -20.28 5.28 -9.28
N HIS A 163 -20.35 4.05 -8.77
CA HIS A 163 -21.13 3.69 -7.59
C HIS A 163 -20.67 4.40 -6.31
N ALA A 164 -19.36 4.67 -6.18
CA ALA A 164 -18.80 5.47 -5.09
C ALA A 164 -19.11 6.99 -5.24
N GLY A 165 -19.80 7.40 -6.31
CA GLY A 165 -20.13 8.79 -6.59
C GLY A 165 -18.92 9.65 -6.96
N LEU A 166 -17.82 9.04 -7.40
CA LEU A 166 -16.58 9.74 -7.70
C LEU A 166 -16.60 10.29 -9.13
N LYS A 167 -16.24 11.57 -9.27
CA LYS A 167 -16.14 12.27 -10.56
C LYS A 167 -14.71 12.25 -11.09
N ILE A 168 -14.13 11.05 -11.23
CA ILE A 168 -12.75 10.87 -11.71
C ILE A 168 -12.74 10.73 -13.24
N PRO A 169 -11.80 11.37 -13.97
CA PRO A 169 -11.66 11.16 -15.41
C PRO A 169 -11.47 9.67 -15.75
N LYS A 170 -12.22 9.15 -16.73
CA LYS A 170 -12.19 7.73 -17.11
C LYS A 170 -10.79 7.20 -17.43
N GLU A 171 -9.96 8.03 -18.08
CA GLU A 171 -8.58 7.67 -18.39
C GLU A 171 -7.68 7.52 -17.16
N LEU A 172 -7.96 8.27 -16.08
CA LEU A 172 -7.26 8.08 -14.80
C LEU A 172 -7.72 6.78 -14.13
N VAL A 173 -9.02 6.50 -14.11
CA VAL A 173 -9.58 5.25 -13.57
C VAL A 173 -8.96 4.03 -14.25
N LYS A 174 -8.93 4.01 -15.59
CA LYS A 174 -8.32 2.90 -16.36
C LYS A 174 -6.87 2.66 -15.96
N LYS A 175 -6.07 3.73 -15.86
CA LYS A 175 -4.65 3.63 -15.46
C LYS A 175 -4.48 3.12 -14.04
N LEU A 176 -5.32 3.57 -13.10
CA LEU A 176 -5.30 3.12 -11.71
C LEU A 176 -5.64 1.63 -11.58
N LEU A 177 -6.52 1.11 -12.44
CA LEU A 177 -6.99 -0.28 -12.39
C LEU A 177 -6.11 -1.26 -13.18
N THR A 178 -5.11 -0.81 -13.94
CA THR A 178 -4.22 -1.75 -14.62
C THR A 178 -3.37 -2.52 -13.61
N VAL A 179 -2.98 -3.74 -13.99
CA VAL A 179 -1.99 -4.53 -13.25
C VAL A 179 -0.67 -3.76 -13.17
N PHE A 180 -0.11 -3.66 -11.96
CA PHE A 180 1.21 -3.09 -11.75
C PHE A 180 2.29 -4.06 -12.26
N LYS A 181 3.31 -3.53 -12.93
CA LYS A 181 4.38 -4.31 -13.58
C LYS A 181 5.75 -3.85 -13.10
#